data_AF-A0A9E6DUI1-F1
#
_entry.id   AF-A0A9E6DUI1-F1
#
_cell.length_a   1.000
_cell.length_b   1.000
_cell.length_c   1.000
_cell.angle_alpha   90.00
_cell.angle_beta   90.00
_cell.angle_gamma   90.00
#
_symmetry.space_group_name_H-M   'P 1'
#
loop_
_entity.id
_entity.type
_entity.pdbx_description
1 polymer ?
#
loop_
_entity_poly.entity_id
_entity_poly.type
_entity_poly.pdbx_seq_one_letter_code
_entity_poly.pdbx_strand_id
1 'polypeptide(L)' 'MTQHILIQHAKRKPFSASPEMPERSLFDTAKGYWVSEGEPLVSPGSKYGALVSKKCDQETGEDQKGE' A
#
# COMPACT_ATOMS: atom_id res chain seq x y z
N MET A 1 31.00 9.70 14.40
CA MET A 1 30.24 8.43 14.34
C MET A 1 29.27 8.52 13.17
N THR A 2 29.51 7.74 12.12
CA THR A 2 28.65 7.71 10.92
C THR A 2 27.37 6.94 11.23
N GLN A 3 26.21 7.59 11.07
CA GLN A 3 24.92 6.90 11.21
C GLN A 3 24.75 5.85 10.10
N HIS A 4 24.20 4.69 10.46
CA HIS A 4 23.95 3.57 9.54
C HIS A 4 23.02 3.99 8.39
N ILE A 5 23.24 3.48 7.16
CA ILE A 5 22.49 3.85 5.95
C ILE A 5 20.96 3.68 6.10
N LEU A 6 20.52 2.65 6.81
CA LEU A 6 19.10 2.43 7.11
C LEU A 6 18.48 3.54 7.97
N ILE A 7 19.28 4.14 8.86
CA ILE A 7 18.84 5.27 9.69
C ILE A 7 18.80 6.55 8.86
N GLN A 8 19.75 6.73 7.93
CA GLN A 8 19.80 7.90 7.03
C GLN A 8 18.56 7.97 6.12
N HIS A 9 18.03 6.83 5.70
CA HIS A 9 16.85 6.76 4.83
C HIS A 9 15.54 6.48 5.57
N ALA A 10 15.56 6.37 6.90
CA ALA A 10 14.35 6.17 7.68
C ALA A 10 13.47 7.44 7.62
N LYS A 11 12.31 7.34 6.96
CA LYS A 11 11.29 8.39 6.97
C LYS A 11 10.15 7.98 7.91
N ARG A 12 9.96 8.72 8.99
CA ARG A 12 8.77 8.60 9.84
C ARG A 12 7.71 9.58 9.32
N LYS A 13 6.58 9.06 8.85
CA LYS A 13 5.43 9.91 8.55
C LYS A 13 4.93 10.54 9.87
N PRO A 14 4.57 11.83 9.88
CA PRO A 14 3.96 12.43 11.06
C PRO A 14 2.66 11.69 11.39
N PHE A 15 2.37 11.55 12.67
CA PHE A 15 1.09 11.03 13.12
C PHE A 15 -0.03 12.00 12.70
N SER A 16 -1.12 11.46 12.17
CA SER A 16 -2.35 12.21 11.91
C SER A 16 -3.54 11.43 12.48
N ALA A 17 -4.40 12.11 13.23
CA ALA A 17 -5.65 11.54 13.71
C ALA A 17 -6.67 11.36 12.58
N SER A 18 -6.57 12.18 11.53
CA SER A 18 -7.38 12.06 10.32
C SER A 18 -6.47 11.81 9.13
N PRO A 19 -6.37 10.56 8.63
CA PRO A 19 -5.61 10.30 7.43
C PRO A 19 -6.21 11.07 6.24
N GLU A 20 -5.35 11.51 5.32
CA GLU A 20 -5.80 12.04 4.04
C GLU A 20 -6.40 10.90 3.22
N MET A 21 -7.73 10.84 3.19
CA MET A 21 -8.46 9.87 2.40
C MET A 21 -8.75 10.44 1.02
N PRO A 22 -8.65 9.62 -0.04
CA PRO A 22 -9.09 10.00 -1.37
C PRO A 22 -10.56 10.46 -1.37
N GLU A 23 -10.88 11.51 -2.11
CA GLU A 23 -12.27 11.92 -2.30
C GLU A 23 -13.11 10.77 -2.85
N ARG A 24 -14.36 10.66 -2.39
CA ARG A 24 -15.33 9.63 -2.81
C ARG A 24 -14.87 8.19 -2.56
N SER A 25 -13.90 7.99 -1.66
CA SER A 25 -13.56 6.66 -1.19
C SER A 25 -14.52 6.20 -0.10
N LEU A 26 -15.02 4.97 -0.23
CA LEU A 26 -15.97 4.35 0.69
C LEU A 26 -15.54 2.91 0.95
N PHE A 27 -15.80 2.40 2.15
CA PHE A 27 -15.59 1.00 2.47
C PHE A 27 -16.79 0.18 2.00
N ASP A 28 -16.58 -0.74 1.05
CA ASP A 28 -17.61 -1.68 0.61
C ASP A 28 -17.64 -2.85 1.59
N THR A 29 -18.65 -2.88 2.46
CA THR A 29 -18.80 -3.93 3.48
C THR A 29 -19.11 -5.31 2.89
N ALA A 30 -19.72 -5.37 1.70
CA ALA A 30 -20.05 -6.64 1.06
C ALA A 30 -18.80 -7.27 0.44
N LYS A 31 -17.93 -6.44 -0.16
CA LYS A 31 -16.69 -6.90 -0.80
C LYS A 31 -15.50 -6.94 0.14
N GLY A 32 -15.56 -6.23 1.27
CA GLY A 32 -14.52 -6.19 2.29
C GLY A 32 -13.31 -5.32 1.94
N TYR A 33 -13.44 -4.42 0.96
CA TYR A 33 -12.37 -3.54 0.53
C TYR A 33 -12.87 -2.12 0.21
N TRP A 34 -11.93 -1.17 0.15
CA TRP A 34 -12.23 0.22 -0.19
C TRP A 34 -12.43 0.38 -1.70
N VAL A 35 -13.44 1.16 -2.07
CA VAL A 35 -13.75 1.52 -3.46
C VAL A 35 -13.72 3.03 -3.62
N SER A 36 -13.40 3.49 -4.83
CA SER A 36 -13.51 4.89 -5.25
C SER A 36 -14.16 4.90 -6.62
N GLU A 37 -15.25 5.65 -6.76
CA GLU A 37 -15.98 5.79 -8.03
C GLU A 37 -16.42 4.44 -8.66
N GLY A 38 -16.70 3.45 -7.82
CA GLY A 38 -17.14 2.11 -8.25
C GLY A 38 -16.00 1.11 -8.46
N GLU A 39 -14.76 1.57 -8.53
CA GLU A 39 -13.58 0.74 -8.74
C GLU A 39 -12.82 0.45 -7.43
N PRO A 40 -12.11 -0.68 -7.33
CA PRO A 40 -11.24 -0.96 -6.18
C PRO A 40 -10.21 0.17 -5.98
N LEU A 41 -10.13 0.68 -4.76
CA LEU A 41 -9.21 1.77 -4.42
C LEU A 41 -7.74 1.33 -4.58
N VAL A 42 -7.45 0.06 -4.29
CA VAL A 42 -6.10 -0.51 -4.30
C VAL A 42 -6.11 -1.75 -5.19
N SER A 43 -5.60 -1.60 -6.41
CA SER A 43 -5.48 -2.67 -7.41
C SER A 43 -4.26 -2.46 -8.31
N PRO A 44 -3.75 -3.52 -8.98
CA PRO A 44 -2.77 -3.39 -10.05
C PRO A 44 -3.36 -2.51 -11.17
N GLY A 45 -2.88 -1.27 -11.29
CA GLY A 45 -3.41 -0.27 -12.25
C GLY A 45 -4.17 0.90 -11.62
N SER A 46 -4.50 0.85 -10.32
CA SER A 46 -5.07 2.01 -9.62
C SER A 46 -4.02 3.10 -9.37
N LYS A 47 -4.47 4.36 -9.20
CA LYS A 47 -3.59 5.49 -8.78
C LYS A 47 -2.89 5.27 -7.44
N TYR A 48 -3.39 4.34 -6.61
CA TYR A 48 -2.82 4.01 -5.30
C TYR A 48 -1.95 2.75 -5.34
N GLY A 49 -1.83 2.11 -6.51
CA GLY A 49 -1.07 0.89 -6.71
C GLY A 49 -1.71 -0.34 -6.06
N ALA A 50 -1.03 -1.48 -6.17
CA ALA A 50 -1.38 -2.69 -5.45
C ALA A 50 -0.68 -2.72 -4.07
N LEU A 51 -1.25 -3.46 -3.12
CA LEU A 51 -0.54 -3.84 -1.90
C LEU A 51 0.69 -4.68 -2.29
N VAL A 52 1.86 -4.06 -2.32
CA VAL A 52 3.17 -4.73 -2.49
C VAL A 52 3.59 -5.53 -1.24
N SER A 53 2.66 -5.84 -0.33
CA SER A 53 2.98 -6.49 0.95
C SER A 53 3.20 -8.00 0.84
N LYS A 54 2.93 -8.62 -0.31
CA LYS A 54 3.40 -9.98 -0.58
C LYS A 54 4.53 -9.89 -1.59
N LYS A 55 5.71 -10.32 -1.16
CA LYS A 55 6.86 -10.62 -2.04
C LYS A 55 6.56 -11.86 -2.86
N CYS A 56 5.39 -11.91 -3.47
CA CYS A 56 4.87 -13.09 -4.12
C CYS A 56 4.51 -12.63 -5.52
N ASP A 57 5.16 -13.22 -6.51
CA ASP A 57 4.88 -12.96 -7.90
C ASP A 57 3.38 -13.17 -8.18
N GLN A 58 2.73 -12.20 -8.82
CA GLN A 58 1.27 -12.25 -9.01
C GLN A 58 0.85 -13.24 -10.10
N GLU A 59 1.76 -13.63 -10.99
CA GLU A 59 1.51 -14.57 -12.09
C GLU A 59 1.82 -16.00 -11.66
N THR A 60 2.89 -16.21 -10.90
CA THR A 60 3.38 -17.55 -10.52
C THR A 60 3.13 -17.91 -9.05
N GLY A 61 2.86 -16.93 -8.19
CA GLY A 61 2.75 -17.15 -6.74
C GLY A 61 4.09 -17.46 -6.07
N GLU A 62 5.22 -17.19 -6.74
CA GLU A 62 6.56 -17.52 -6.26
C GLU A 62 7.09 -16.45 -5.28
N ASP A 63 7.65 -16.88 -4.15
CA ASP A 63 8.17 -15.99 -3.10
C ASP A 63 9.51 -15.36 -3.53
N GLN A 64 9.53 -14.07 -3.81
CA GLN A 64 10.72 -13.28 -4.17
C GLN A 64 11.55 -12.86 -2.95
N LYS A 65 11.43 -13.55 -1.81
CA LYS A 65 12.25 -13.26 -0.62
C LYS A 65 13.47 -14.18 -0.59
N GLY A 66 14.52 -13.84 -1.32
CA GLY A 66 15.76 -14.61 -1.22
C GLY A 66 16.85 -14.39 -2.26
N GLU A 67 16.65 -13.52 -3.25
CA GLU A 67 17.73 -13.08 -4.15
C GLU A 67 18.31 -11.73 -3.75
#